data_AF-A0A9K2KP06-F1
#
_entry.id   AF-A0A9K2KP06-F1
#
_cell.length_a   1.000
_cell.length_b   1.000
_cell.length_c   1.000
_cell.angle_alpha   90.00
_cell.angle_beta   90.00
_cell.angle_gamma   90.00
#
_symmetry.space_group_name_H-M   'P 1'
#
loop_
_entity.id
_entity.type
_entity.pdbx_description
1 polymer ?
#
loop_
_entity_poly.entity_id
_entity_poly.type
_entity_poly.pdbx_seq_one_letter_code
_entity_poly.pdbx_strand_id
1 'polypeptide(L)' 'MQRSRALIAAKIDQAEISDSEKSWLKKELGKIKDTALSTLTENAINAIPAATLITLLKKFVGL' A
#
# COMPACT_ATOMS: atom_id res chain seq x y z
N MET A 1 -8.90 12.53 -5.10
CA MET A 1 -8.13 11.74 -4.10
C MET A 1 -7.86 10.30 -4.56
N GLN A 2 -7.62 10.02 -5.86
CA GLN A 2 -7.42 8.63 -6.36
C GLN A 2 -5.96 8.20 -6.58
N ARG A 3 -4.98 9.11 -6.63
CA ARG A 3 -3.61 8.77 -7.05
C ARG A 3 -2.80 7.96 -6.03
N SER A 4 -2.90 8.26 -4.74
CA SER A 4 -2.13 7.55 -3.70
C SER A 4 -2.46 6.06 -3.63
N ARG A 5 -3.73 5.66 -3.85
CA ARG A 5 -4.12 4.24 -3.95
C ARG A 5 -3.47 3.53 -5.12
N ALA A 6 -3.45 4.16 -6.29
CA ALA A 6 -2.84 3.58 -7.49
C ALA A 6 -1.33 3.38 -7.30
N LEU A 7 -0.64 4.34 -6.69
CA LEU A 7 0.79 4.23 -6.38
C LEU A 7 1.07 3.10 -5.37
N ILE A 8 0.26 2.99 -4.32
CA ILE A 8 0.39 1.90 -3.34
C ILE A 8 0.13 0.54 -4.00
N ALA A 9 -0.90 0.43 -4.85
CA ALA A 9 -1.20 -0.81 -5.57
C ALA A 9 -0.08 -1.25 -6.51
N ALA A 10 0.50 -0.32 -7.29
CA ALA A 10 1.64 -0.61 -8.16
C ALA A 10 2.87 -1.06 -7.35
N LYS A 11 3.05 -0.50 -6.15
CA LYS A 11 4.16 -0.85 -5.27
C LYS A 11 3.98 -2.20 -4.58
N ILE A 12 2.73 -2.61 -4.33
CA ILE A 12 2.40 -3.99 -3.94
C ILE A 12 2.76 -4.97 -5.07
N ASP A 13 2.53 -4.60 -6.34
CA ASP A 13 2.89 -5.46 -7.47
C ASP A 13 4.39 -5.68 -7.61
N GLN A 14 5.19 -4.66 -7.29
CA GLN A 14 6.66 -4.71 -7.26
C GLN A 14 7.23 -5.50 -6.08
N ALA A 15 6.43 -5.82 -5.06
CA ALA A 15 6.94 -6.57 -3.92
C ALA A 15 7.18 -8.04 -4.27
N GLU A 16 8.31 -8.58 -3.80
CA GLU A 16 8.65 -10.00 -3.89
C GLU A 16 7.92 -10.80 -2.80
N ILE A 17 6.59 -10.80 -2.89
CA ILE A 17 5.67 -11.58 -2.03
C ILE A 17 4.72 -12.40 -2.92
N SER A 18 4.02 -13.36 -2.31
CA SER A 18 3.09 -14.22 -3.05
C SER A 18 1.90 -13.47 -3.66
N ASP A 19 1.37 -13.95 -4.78
CA ASP A 19 0.24 -13.31 -5.48
C ASP A 19 -1.06 -13.30 -4.66
N SER A 20 -1.24 -14.30 -3.79
CA SER A 20 -2.34 -14.34 -2.82
C SER A 20 -2.23 -13.19 -1.81
N GLU A 21 -1.02 -12.93 -1.33
CA GLU A 21 -0.73 -11.85 -0.39
C GLU A 21 -0.85 -10.46 -1.06
N LYS A 22 -0.43 -10.33 -2.32
CA LYS A 22 -0.69 -9.11 -3.13
C LYS A 22 -2.18 -8.84 -3.28
N SER A 23 -2.94 -9.86 -3.67
CA SER A 23 -4.40 -9.75 -3.87
C SER A 23 -5.11 -9.37 -2.58
N TRP A 24 -4.70 -9.97 -1.45
CA TRP A 24 -5.23 -9.63 -0.14
C TRP A 24 -4.91 -8.19 0.26
N LEU A 25 -3.66 -7.75 0.13
CA LEU A 25 -3.26 -6.38 0.47
C LEU A 25 -3.99 -5.32 -0.36
N LYS A 26 -4.22 -5.57 -1.65
CA LYS A 26 -4.99 -4.66 -2.52
C LYS A 26 -6.45 -4.57 -2.08
N LYS A 27 -7.03 -5.68 -1.62
CA LYS A 27 -8.39 -5.71 -1.07
C LYS A 27 -8.49 -4.91 0.23
N GLU A 28 -7.55 -5.10 1.15
CA GLU A 28 -7.52 -4.35 2.41
C GLU A 28 -7.23 -2.87 2.19
N LEU A 29 -6.37 -2.52 1.22
CA LEU A 29 -6.13 -1.15 0.80
C LEU A 29 -7.46 -0.47 0.43
N GLY A 30 -8.36 -1.17 -0.27
CA GLY A 30 -9.71 -0.68 -0.62
C GLY A 30 -10.56 -0.27 0.59
N LYS A 31 -10.28 -0.80 1.78
CA LYS A 31 -11.02 -0.51 3.03
C LYS A 31 -10.43 0.66 3.83
N ILE A 32 -9.17 1.04 3.58
CA ILE A 32 -8.54 2.18 4.26
C ILE A 32 -9.22 3.48 3.81
N LYS A 33 -9.51 4.42 4.71
CA LYS A 33 -10.13 5.71 4.36
C LYS A 33 -9.15 6.61 3.58
N ASP A 34 -9.66 7.37 2.62
CA ASP A 34 -8.83 8.28 1.80
C ASP A 34 -8.06 9.32 2.64
N THR A 35 -8.62 9.76 3.77
CA THR A 35 -7.95 10.69 4.69
C THR A 35 -6.71 10.08 5.34
N ALA A 36 -6.70 8.77 5.61
CA ALA A 36 -5.53 8.05 6.11
C ALA A 36 -4.52 7.74 5.00
N LEU A 37 -4.95 7.70 3.74
CA LEU A 37 -4.05 7.59 2.59
C LEU A 37 -3.47 8.95 2.15
N SER A 38 -4.17 10.04 2.44
CA SER A 38 -3.74 11.43 2.21
C SER A 38 -2.47 11.79 3.00
N THR A 39 -2.27 11.17 4.17
CA THR A 39 -1.05 11.34 4.97
C THR A 39 0.18 10.68 4.33
N LEU A 40 -0.02 9.67 3.47
CA LEU A 40 1.00 9.12 2.58
C LEU A 40 1.08 9.97 1.30
N THR A 41 1.95 10.97 1.31
CA THR A 41 2.25 11.76 0.11
C THR A 41 2.87 10.89 -0.99
N GLU A 42 2.61 11.21 -2.26
CA GLU A 42 3.13 10.45 -3.42
C GLU A 42 4.67 10.31 -3.38
N ASN A 43 5.35 11.38 -2.96
CA ASN A 43 6.81 11.39 -2.80
C ASN A 43 7.28 10.40 -1.73
N ALA A 44 6.56 10.29 -0.61
CA ALA A 44 6.89 9.32 0.42
C ALA A 44 6.65 7.88 -0.05
N ILE A 45 5.59 7.65 -0.83
CA ILE A 45 5.30 6.31 -1.40
C ILE A 45 6.41 5.89 -2.36
N ASN A 46 6.85 6.78 -3.27
CA ASN A 46 7.89 6.47 -4.24
C ASN A 46 9.29 6.33 -3.63
N ALA A 47 9.58 7.05 -2.52
CA ALA A 47 10.90 7.05 -1.90
C ALA A 47 11.21 5.81 -1.06
N ILE A 48 10.20 5.14 -0.50
CA ILE A 48 10.44 3.97 0.35
C ILE A 48 10.53 2.67 -0.48
N PRO A 49 11.27 1.64 -0.06
CA PRO A 49 11.22 0.33 -0.71
C PRO A 49 9.82 -0.31 -0.69
N ALA A 50 9.56 -1.25 -1.60
CA ALA A 50 8.29 -1.99 -1.62
C ALA A 50 8.09 -2.76 -0.30
N ALA A 51 9.10 -3.49 0.17
CA ALA A 51 9.06 -4.22 1.44
C ALA A 51 8.68 -3.33 2.64
N THR A 52 9.25 -2.13 2.73
CA THR A 52 8.93 -1.16 3.79
C THR A 52 7.46 -0.72 3.75
N LEU A 53 6.93 -0.49 2.55
CA LEU A 53 5.51 -0.17 2.38
C LEU A 53 4.62 -1.35 2.79
N ILE A 54 4.98 -2.58 2.45
CA ILE A 54 4.23 -3.78 2.85
C ILE A 54 4.19 -3.91 4.38
N THR A 55 5.32 -3.72 5.06
CA THR A 55 5.35 -3.72 6.54
C THR A 55 4.46 -2.64 7.14
N LEU A 56 4.46 -1.44 6.57
CA LEU A 56 3.57 -0.35 6.99
C LEU A 56 2.10 -0.72 6.78
N LEU A 57 1.75 -1.23 5.59
CA LEU A 57 0.39 -1.65 5.28
C LEU A 57 -0.10 -2.72 6.24
N LYS A 58 0.71 -3.74 6.54
CA LYS A 58 0.39 -4.79 7.54
C LYS A 58 0.03 -4.19 8.90
N LYS A 59 0.80 -3.20 9.38
CA LYS A 59 0.45 -2.46 10.61
C LYS A 59 -0.90 -1.74 10.55
N PHE A 60 -1.24 -1.14 9.41
CA PHE A 60 -2.53 -0.44 9.25
C PHE A 60 -3.74 -1.40 9.21
N VAL A 61 -3.53 -2.64 8.77
CA VAL A 61 -4.59 -3.64 8.61
C VAL A 61 -4.60 -4.69 9.74
N GLY A 62 -3.69 -4.59 10.71
CA GLY A 62 -3.66 -5.43 11.92
C GLY A 62 -2.94 -6.78 11.78
N LEU A 63 -1.94 -6.87 10.88
CA LEU A 63 -1.06 -8.03 10.71
C LEU A 63 0.37 -7.78 11.19
#